data_AF-A0A250JLW2-F1
#
_entry.id   AF-A0A250JLW2-F1
#
_cell.length_a   1.000
_cell.length_b   1.000
_cell.length_c   1.000
_cell.angle_alpha   90.00
_cell.angle_beta   90.00
_cell.angle_gamma   90.00
#
_symmetry.space_group_name_H-M   'P 1'
#
loop_
_entity.id
_entity.type
_entity.pdbx_description
1 polymer ?
#
loop_
_entity_poly.entity_id
_entity_poly.type
_entity_poly.pdbx_seq_one_letter_code
_entity_poly.pdbx_strand_id
1 'polypeptide(L)'
;MLVCGPAFPGSVMGWAAVVGLALVATVAAVLLFFVGIQRIGTVNTSLVSNLEPLTAVVLGALFLDERLTPRQVLGGVLILGAAVMLARADVPRASPAPPAGGGAPGPVPGT
;
A
#
# COMPACT_ATOMS: atom_id res chain seq x y z
N MET A 1 -23.26 -12.06 25.13
CA MET A 1 -23.90 -13.11 24.29
C MET A 1 -23.22 -13.15 22.91
N LEU A 2 -21.93 -13.47 22.83
CA LEU A 2 -21.19 -13.57 21.57
C LEU A 2 -20.21 -14.75 21.65
N VAL A 3 -20.74 -15.97 21.77
CA VAL A 3 -19.96 -17.19 21.56
C VAL A 3 -20.74 -18.07 20.58
N CYS A 4 -20.83 -17.61 19.34
CA CYS A 4 -20.94 -18.51 18.22
C CYS A 4 -19.52 -18.68 17.68
N GLY A 5 -19.04 -19.93 17.58
CA GLY A 5 -17.77 -20.21 16.93
C GLY A 5 -17.75 -19.71 15.48
N PRO A 6 -16.58 -19.69 14.81
CA PRO A 6 -16.48 -19.23 13.43
C PRO A 6 -17.51 -19.94 12.55
N ALA A 7 -18.48 -19.17 12.06
CA ALA A 7 -19.52 -19.68 11.16
C ALA A 7 -18.92 -19.80 9.76
N PHE A 8 -18.36 -20.98 9.47
CA PHE A 8 -17.83 -21.27 8.15
C PHE A 8 -18.96 -21.26 7.10
N PRO A 9 -18.65 -20.90 5.83
CA PRO A 9 -19.65 -20.96 4.78
C PRO A 9 -20.16 -22.39 4.63
N GLY A 10 -21.46 -22.59 4.84
CA GLY A 10 -22.11 -23.89 4.65
C GLY A 10 -22.40 -24.22 3.18
N SER A 11 -22.08 -23.31 2.25
CA SER A 11 -22.41 -23.43 0.83
C SER A 11 -21.18 -23.27 -0.07
N VAL A 12 -21.20 -23.93 -1.23
CA VAL A 12 -20.16 -23.80 -2.27
C VAL A 12 -20.02 -22.35 -2.72
N MET A 13 -21.15 -21.63 -2.84
CA MET A 13 -21.15 -20.23 -3.24
C MET A 13 -20.49 -19.32 -2.20
N GLY A 14 -20.65 -19.63 -0.91
CA GLY A 14 -19.97 -18.91 0.17
C GLY A 14 -18.44 -19.14 0.13
N TRP A 15 -17.99 -20.36 -0.11
CA TRP A 15 -16.56 -20.64 -0.31
C TRP A 15 -16.00 -19.97 -1.57
N ALA A 16 -16.76 -19.97 -2.67
CA ALA A 16 -16.37 -19.27 -3.89
C ALA A 16 -16.21 -17.76 -3.65
N ALA A 17 -17.09 -17.14 -2.86
CA ALA A 17 -16.98 -15.75 -2.47
C ALA A 17 -15.73 -15.48 -1.61
N VAL A 18 -15.43 -16.36 -0.65
CA VAL A 18 -14.20 -16.24 0.18
C VAL A 18 -12.94 -16.34 -0.66
N VAL A 19 -12.89 -17.32 -1.58
CA VAL A 19 -11.75 -17.48 -2.50
C VAL A 19 -11.65 -16.28 -3.44
N GLY A 20 -12.77 -15.82 -4.01
CA GLY A 20 -12.81 -14.64 -4.85
C GLY A 20 -12.28 -13.40 -4.13
N LEU A 21 -12.71 -13.19 -2.88
CA LEU A 21 -12.22 -12.11 -2.04
C LEU A 21 -10.71 -12.21 -1.80
N ALA A 22 -10.21 -13.39 -1.41
CA ALA A 22 -8.78 -13.59 -1.17
C ALA A 22 -7.94 -13.36 -2.43
N LEU A 23 -8.40 -13.85 -3.59
CA LEU A 23 -7.66 -13.69 -4.84
C LEU A 23 -7.68 -12.24 -5.34
N VAL A 24 -8.81 -11.55 -5.26
CA VAL A 24 -8.95 -10.20 -5.81
C VAL A 24 -8.45 -9.14 -4.82
N ALA A 25 -8.94 -9.15 -3.59
CA ALA A 25 -8.61 -8.12 -2.61
C ALA A 25 -7.18 -8.26 -2.05
N THR A 26 -6.60 -9.47 -2.09
CA THR A 26 -5.26 -9.71 -1.54
C THR A 26 -4.25 -10.02 -2.64
N VAL A 27 -4.41 -11.16 -3.33
CA VAL A 27 -3.36 -11.64 -4.26
C VAL A 27 -3.16 -10.67 -5.41
N ALA A 28 -4.23 -10.30 -6.11
CA ALA A 28 -4.17 -9.38 -7.24
C ALA A 28 -3.71 -7.98 -6.79
N ALA A 29 -4.21 -7.47 -5.67
CA ALA A 29 -3.81 -6.18 -5.13
C ALA A 29 -2.30 -6.10 -4.83
N VAL A 30 -1.75 -7.10 -4.14
CA VAL A 30 -0.31 -7.17 -3.81
C VAL A 30 0.55 -7.29 -5.08
N LEU A 31 0.14 -8.12 -6.03
CA LEU A 31 0.86 -8.24 -7.30
C LEU A 31 0.84 -6.92 -8.07
N LEU A 32 -0.31 -6.26 -8.15
CA LEU A 32 -0.45 -4.98 -8.84
C LEU A 32 0.36 -3.87 -8.16
N PHE A 33 0.47 -3.90 -6.83
CA PHE A 33 1.34 -3.03 -6.06
C PHE A 33 2.82 -3.23 -6.44
N PHE A 34 3.30 -4.47 -6.48
CA PHE A 34 4.68 -4.74 -6.90
C PHE A 34 4.95 -4.35 -8.36
N VAL A 35 3.99 -4.59 -9.25
CA VAL A 35 4.04 -4.09 -10.64
C VAL A 35 4.10 -2.56 -10.67
N GLY A 36 3.35 -1.88 -9.80
CA GLY A 36 3.39 -0.43 -9.61
C GLY A 36 4.79 0.03 -9.24
N ILE A 37 5.42 -0.60 -8.24
CA ILE A 37 6.79 -0.26 -7.82
C ILE A 37 7.75 -0.36 -9.01
N GLN A 38 7.64 -1.42 -9.82
CA GLN A 38 8.51 -1.61 -10.99
C GLN A 38 8.26 -0.59 -12.11
N ARG A 39 7.02 -0.09 -12.27
CA ARG A 39 6.65 0.80 -13.38
C ARG A 39 6.80 2.29 -13.08
N ILE A 40 6.42 2.72 -11.88
CA ILE A 40 6.34 4.14 -11.51
C ILE A 40 7.21 4.50 -10.29
N GLY A 41 7.93 3.52 -9.74
CA GLY A 41 8.81 3.70 -8.59
C GLY A 41 8.08 3.62 -7.25
N THR A 42 8.85 3.40 -6.19
CA THR A 42 8.33 3.14 -4.83
C THR A 42 7.54 4.31 -4.28
N VAL A 43 8.02 5.54 -4.46
CA VAL A 43 7.36 6.76 -3.94
C VAL A 43 5.97 6.92 -4.56
N ASN A 44 5.88 6.98 -5.90
CA ASN A 44 4.60 7.16 -6.57
C ASN A 44 3.62 6.01 -6.27
N THR A 45 4.12 4.78 -6.16
CA THR A 45 3.27 3.62 -5.82
C THR A 45 2.70 3.75 -4.41
N SER A 46 3.51 4.14 -3.42
CA SER A 46 3.03 4.39 -2.06
C SER A 46 1.97 5.50 -2.00
N LEU A 47 2.09 6.53 -2.84
CA LEU A 47 1.06 7.58 -2.94
C LEU A 47 -0.26 7.07 -3.52
N VAL A 48 -0.21 6.20 -4.52
CA VAL A 48 -1.40 5.54 -5.05
C VAL A 48 -2.05 4.64 -3.99
N SER A 49 -1.26 3.91 -3.19
CA SER A 49 -1.79 3.11 -2.07
C SER A 49 -2.45 3.96 -0.98
N ASN A 50 -2.03 5.21 -0.78
CA ASN A 50 -2.73 6.12 0.13
C ASN A 50 -4.13 6.52 -0.37
N LEU A 51 -4.48 6.28 -1.64
CA LEU A 51 -5.85 6.45 -2.15
C LEU A 51 -6.76 5.26 -1.83
N GLU A 52 -6.19 4.13 -1.38
CA GLU A 52 -6.95 2.95 -0.94
C GLU A 52 -7.99 3.28 0.15
N PRO A 53 -7.64 3.93 1.28
CA PRO A 53 -8.63 4.30 2.29
C PRO A 53 -9.72 5.22 1.75
N LEU A 54 -9.41 6.10 0.80
CA LEU A 54 -10.41 6.96 0.18
C LEU A 54 -11.39 6.13 -0.66
N THR A 55 -10.85 5.22 -1.47
CA THR A 55 -11.63 4.32 -2.33
C THR A 55 -12.51 3.40 -1.48
N ALA A 56 -11.98 2.88 -0.36
CA ALA A 56 -12.73 2.07 0.59
C ALA A 56 -13.91 2.84 1.21
N VAL A 57 -13.71 4.09 1.63
CA VAL A 57 -14.79 4.94 2.16
C VAL A 57 -15.86 5.22 1.10
N VAL A 58 -15.46 5.54 -0.13
CA VAL A 58 -16.39 5.78 -1.24
C VAL A 58 -17.19 4.53 -1.57
N LEU A 59 -16.53 3.37 -1.67
CA LEU A 59 -17.20 2.10 -1.93
C LEU A 59 -18.11 1.69 -0.77
N GLY A 60 -17.71 1.90 0.49
CA GLY A 60 -18.57 1.65 1.64
C GLY A 60 -19.83 2.51 1.65
N ALA A 61 -19.69 3.81 1.35
CA ALA A 61 -20.84 4.71 1.23
C ALA A 61 -21.78 4.33 0.07
N LEU A 62 -21.24 3.88 -1.07
CA LEU A 62 -22.03 3.56 -2.26
C LEU A 62 -22.66 2.17 -2.24
N PHE A 63 -21.94 1.15 -1.75
CA PHE A 63 -22.37 -0.25 -1.82
C PHE A 63 -22.94 -0.79 -0.51
N LEU A 64 -22.52 -0.22 0.63
CA LEU A 64 -22.96 -0.66 1.96
C LEU A 64 -24.05 0.25 2.57
N ASP A 65 -24.42 1.32 1.87
CA ASP A 65 -25.40 2.34 2.30
C ASP A 65 -25.05 2.93 3.69
N GLU A 66 -23.76 2.97 4.02
CA GLU A 66 -23.28 3.51 5.29
C GLU A 66 -23.48 5.03 5.34
N ARG A 67 -24.29 5.47 6.31
CA ARG A 67 -24.43 6.90 6.61
C ARG A 67 -23.15 7.42 7.25
N LEU A 68 -22.35 8.13 6.46
CA LEU A 68 -21.13 8.78 6.93
C LEU A 68 -21.45 9.76 8.07
N THR A 69 -21.05 9.39 9.28
CA THR A 69 -21.17 10.26 10.44
C THR A 69 -20.14 11.40 10.35
N PRO A 70 -20.38 12.55 11.01
CA PRO A 70 -19.43 13.66 11.03
C PRO A 70 -18.03 13.26 11.52
N ARG A 71 -17.94 12.26 12.40
CA ARG A 71 -16.67 11.72 12.92
C ARG A 71 -15.91 10.91 11.86
N GLN A 72 -16.60 10.12 11.04
CA GLN A 72 -15.99 9.39 9.92
C GLN A 72 -15.49 10.36 8.85
N VAL A 73 -16.23 11.42 8.57
CA VAL A 73 -15.78 12.48 7.64
C VAL A 73 -14.49 13.12 8.16
N LEU A 74 -14.43 13.48 9.44
CA LEU A 74 -13.22 14.03 10.05
C LEU A 74 -12.02 13.08 9.94
N GLY A 75 -12.24 11.78 10.18
CA GLY A 75 -11.21 10.75 10.01
C GLY A 75 -10.73 10.64 8.56
N GLY A 76 -11.66 10.66 7.58
CA GLY A 76 -11.34 10.63 6.16
C GLY A 76 -10.51 11.85 5.73
N VAL A 77 -10.87 13.05 6.19
CA VAL A 77 -10.09 14.27 5.92
C VAL A 77 -8.69 14.20 6.52
N LEU A 78 -8.54 13.67 7.73
CA LEU A 78 -7.23 13.48 8.37
C LEU A 78 -6.33 12.53 7.58
N ILE A 79 -6.87 11.38 7.14
CA ILE A 79 -6.11 10.41 6.33
C ILE A 79 -5.66 11.03 5.01
N LEU A 80 -6.57 11.72 4.31
CA LEU A 80 -6.24 12.43 3.07
C LEU A 80 -5.18 13.51 3.29
N GLY A 81 -5.31 14.29 4.36
CA GLY A 81 -4.34 15.33 4.72
C GLY A 81 -2.96 14.75 4.96
N ALA A 82 -2.87 13.66 5.73
CA ALA A 82 -1.62 12.95 5.99
C ALA A 82 -1.00 12.38 4.70
N ALA A 83 -1.81 11.76 3.84
CA ALA A 83 -1.37 11.24 2.55
C ALA A 83 -0.77 12.33 1.65
N VAL A 84 -1.42 13.50 1.57
CA VAL A 84 -0.93 14.64 0.80
C VAL A 84 0.33 15.25 1.42
N MET A 85 0.43 15.32 2.75
CA MET A 85 1.66 15.78 3.42
C MET A 85 2.82 14.85 3.14
N LEU A 86 2.63 13.54 3.24
CA LEU A 86 3.66 12.54 2.95
C LEU A 86 4.10 12.61 1.48
N ALA A 87 3.13 12.75 0.57
CA ALA A 87 3.38 12.97 -0.86
C ALA A 87 4.31 14.13 -1.17
N ARG A 88 4.27 15.18 -0.35
CA ARG A 88 5.10 16.38 -0.52
C ARG A 88 6.39 16.35 0.30
N ALA A 89 6.49 15.47 1.29
CA ALA A 89 7.64 15.37 2.19
C ALA A 89 8.76 14.47 1.63
N ASP A 90 8.48 13.63 0.63
CA ASP A 90 9.49 12.85 -0.10
C ASP A 90 10.33 13.75 -1.03
N VAL A 91 11.21 14.56 -0.42
CA VAL A 91 12.38 15.12 -1.09
C VAL A 91 13.40 13.98 -1.26
N PRO A 92 13.85 13.66 -2.49
CA PRO A 92 14.77 12.55 -2.73
C PRO A 92 16.03 12.68 -1.88
N ARG A 93 16.18 11.82 -0.86
CA ARG A 93 17.50 11.52 -0.34
C ARG A 93 18.11 10.53 -1.31
N ALA A 94 18.79 11.05 -2.33
CA ALA A 94 19.79 10.28 -3.04
C ALA A 94 20.77 9.76 -1.98
N SER A 95 20.80 8.44 -1.77
CA SER A 95 21.89 7.83 -1.01
C SER A 95 23.20 8.26 -1.68
N PRO A 96 24.16 8.83 -0.94
CA PRO A 96 25.48 9.08 -1.48
C PRO A 96 26.03 7.77 -2.02
N ALA A 97 26.33 7.74 -3.33
CA ALA A 97 27.04 6.62 -3.92
C ALA A 97 28.33 6.38 -3.11
N PRO A 98 28.70 5.12 -2.81
CA PRO A 98 29.99 4.83 -2.20
C PRO A 98 31.10 5.47 -3.03
N PRO A 99 32.11 6.14 -2.42
CA PRO A 99 33.18 6.77 -3.16
C PRO A 99 33.89 5.72 -4.02
N ALA A 100 33.69 5.82 -5.33
CA ALA A 100 34.52 5.16 -6.33
C ALA A 100 35.90 5.82 -6.28
N GLY A 101 36.87 5.15 -5.64
CA GLY A 101 38.28 5.57 -5.71
C GLY A 101 39.04 5.50 -4.39
N GLY A 102 39.30 4.29 -3.90
CA GLY A 102 40.49 4.01 -3.09
C GLY A 102 41.49 3.28 -4.00
N GLY A 103 42.43 4.01 -4.58
CA GLY A 103 43.40 3.47 -5.55
C GLY A 103 44.15 2.25 -5.03
N ALA A 104 44.30 1.26 -5.89
CA ALA A 104 45.28 0.20 -5.67
C ALA A 104 46.69 0.83 -5.59
N PRO A 105 47.58 0.39 -4.68
CA PRO A 105 48.97 0.82 -4.67
C PRO A 105 49.60 0.52 -6.03
N GLY A 106 50.22 1.52 -6.65
CA GLY A 106 50.96 1.34 -7.90
C GLY A 106 52.13 0.36 -7.74
N PRO A 107 52.66 -0.21 -8.82
CA PRO A 107 53.81 -1.12 -8.77
C PRO A 107 55.00 -0.42 -8.12
N VAL A 108 55.60 -1.04 -7.11
CA VAL A 108 56.82 -0.54 -6.45
C VAL A 108 57.99 -0.73 -7.42
N PRO A 109 58.62 0.32 -7.96
CA PRO A 109 59.82 0.14 -8.78
C PRO A 109 61.00 -0.07 -7.83
N GLY A 110 61.56 -1.29 -7.79
CA GLY A 110 62.85 -1.53 -7.12
C GLY A 110 62.91 -2.69 -6.11
N THR A 111 62.06 -3.70 -6.22
CA THR A 111 62.32 -5.03 -5.62
C THR A 111 62.30 -6.11 -6.68
#